data_AF-A0A935I117-F1
#
_entry.id   AF-A0A935I117-F1
#
_cell.length_a   1.000
_cell.length_b   1.000
_cell.length_c   1.000
_cell.angle_alpha   90.00
_cell.angle_beta   90.00
_cell.angle_gamma   90.00
#
_symmetry.space_group_name_H-M   'P 1'
#
loop_
_entity.id
_entity.type
_entity.pdbx_description
1 polymer ?
#
loop_
_entity_poly.entity_id
_entity_poly.type
_entity_poly.pdbx_seq_one_letter_code
_entity_poly.pdbx_strand_id
1 'polypeptide(L)'
;MILTEAGFRSVERAYDKPWEWPEHRPRKVNYDHQRQAYASLAQACYTQDWYGGIFWWKMFTDPRKNNEGKDGFSPQGKPAWEQMKADLKK
;
A
#
# COMPACT_ATOMS: atom_id res chain seq x y z
N MET A 1 15.47 -9.78 -7.36
CA MET A 1 15.10 -9.57 -5.95
C MET A 1 13.59 -9.46 -5.86
N ILE A 2 12.99 -10.24 -4.97
CA ILE A 2 11.56 -10.18 -4.67
C ILE A 2 11.41 -9.53 -3.30
N LEU A 3 10.55 -8.52 -3.19
CA LEU A 3 10.17 -7.97 -1.88
C LEU A 3 9.06 -8.86 -1.31
N THR A 4 9.35 -9.52 -0.20
CA THR A 4 8.40 -10.46 0.41
C THR A 4 7.24 -9.79 1.11
N GLU A 5 7.37 -8.50 1.45
CA GLU A 5 6.29 -7.68 2.00
C GLU A 5 6.48 -6.22 1.61
N ALA A 6 5.40 -5.57 1.17
CA ALA A 6 5.30 -4.11 1.14
C ALA A 6 3.84 -3.69 1.36
N GLY A 7 3.63 -2.63 2.13
CA GLY A 7 2.29 -2.15 2.44
C GLY A 7 2.32 -0.79 3.11
N PHE A 8 1.26 -0.03 2.92
CA PHE A 8 1.11 1.30 3.49
C PHE A 8 -0.29 1.45 4.08
N ARG A 9 -0.40 2.02 5.28
CA ARG A 9 -1.68 2.40 5.87
C ARG A 9 -2.30 3.60 5.16
N SER A 10 -3.63 3.69 5.18
CA SER A 10 -4.38 4.86 4.68
C SER A 10 -4.41 6.03 5.66
N VAL A 11 -3.22 6.55 6.01
CA VAL A 11 -3.02 7.63 6.98
C VAL A 11 -2.04 8.68 6.49
N GLU A 12 -2.05 9.85 7.13
CA GLU A 12 -1.05 10.88 6.91
C GLU A 12 0.37 10.33 7.10
N ARG A 13 1.28 10.77 6.22
CA ARG A 13 2.68 10.32 6.16
C ARG A 13 2.81 8.78 6.14
N ALA A 14 1.97 8.07 5.38
CA ALA A 14 1.97 6.61 5.31
C ALA A 14 3.36 5.96 5.12
N TYR A 15 4.27 6.66 4.44
CA TYR A 15 5.66 6.28 4.16
C TYR A 15 6.64 6.45 5.34
N ASP A 16 6.29 7.17 6.40
CA ASP A 16 7.24 7.60 7.43
C ASP A 16 7.66 6.48 8.39
N LYS A 17 6.81 5.45 8.57
CA LYS A 17 7.11 4.16 9.21
C LYS A 17 6.04 3.14 8.78
N PRO A 18 6.12 2.59 7.56
CA PRO A 18 5.05 1.75 7.01
C PRO A 18 4.83 0.44 7.78
N TRP A 19 5.80 -0.02 8.56
CA TRP A 19 5.70 -1.27 9.35
C TRP A 19 4.95 -1.11 10.69
N GLU A 20 4.64 0.11 11.13
CA GLU A 20 4.00 0.34 12.43
C GLU A 20 2.49 0.09 12.37
N TRP A 21 2.04 -0.78 13.27
CA TRP A 21 0.63 -1.12 13.45
C TRP A 21 -0.22 0.06 13.95
N PRO A 22 -1.52 0.10 13.60
CA PRO A 22 -2.45 1.16 14.01
C PRO A 22 -2.46 1.48 15.49
N GLU A 23 -2.41 0.45 16.32
CA GLU A 23 -2.49 0.53 17.78
C GLU A 23 -1.30 1.26 18.39
N HIS A 24 -0.14 1.20 17.75
CA HIS A 24 1.09 1.83 18.22
C HIS A 24 1.28 3.25 17.68
N ARG A 25 0.58 3.61 16.60
CA ARG A 25 0.69 4.94 15.98
C ARG A 25 -0.62 5.38 15.35
N PRO A 26 -1.56 5.91 16.14
CA PRO A 26 -2.78 6.50 15.61
C PRO A 26 -2.44 7.74 14.80
N ARG A 27 -2.97 7.80 13.57
CA ARG A 27 -2.78 8.91 12.64
C ARG A 27 -4.11 9.17 11.92
N LYS A 28 -4.29 10.40 11.45
CA LYS A 28 -5.49 10.78 10.68
C LYS A 28 -5.53 10.01 9.37
N VAL A 29 -6.72 9.55 9.00
CA VAL A 29 -6.97 8.88 7.71
C VAL A 29 -6.61 9.83 6.58
N ASN A 30 -5.83 9.34 5.62
CA ASN A 30 -5.49 10.07 4.41
C ASN A 30 -5.25 9.05 3.27
N TYR A 31 -6.22 8.96 2.36
CA TYR A 31 -6.16 8.02 1.25
C TYR A 31 -5.15 8.42 0.18
N ASP A 32 -4.90 9.72 0.01
CA ASP A 32 -3.96 10.21 -0.99
C ASP A 32 -2.52 9.89 -0.62
N HIS A 33 -2.17 9.93 0.67
CA HIS A 33 -0.82 9.59 1.11
C HIS A 33 -0.52 8.09 0.90
N GLN A 34 -1.51 7.21 1.10
CA GLN A 34 -1.36 5.79 0.73
C GLN A 34 -1.19 5.63 -0.78
N ARG A 35 -2.03 6.30 -1.57
CA ARG A 35 -1.95 6.29 -3.04
C ARG A 35 -0.57 6.73 -3.54
N GLN A 36 -0.07 7.85 -3.04
CA GLN A 36 1.25 8.39 -3.39
C GLN A 36 2.38 7.44 -2.97
N ALA A 37 2.30 6.81 -1.80
CA ALA A 37 3.31 5.86 -1.35
C ALA A 37 3.43 4.65 -2.29
N TYR A 38 2.31 4.08 -2.74
CA TYR A 38 2.32 3.00 -3.75
C TYR A 38 2.87 3.48 -5.10
N ALA A 39 2.48 4.67 -5.57
CA ALA A 39 3.00 5.23 -6.82
C ALA A 39 4.52 5.45 -6.78
N SER A 40 5.04 5.97 -5.67
CA SER A 40 6.48 6.17 -5.47
C SER A 40 7.23 4.84 -5.40
N LEU A 41 6.67 3.82 -4.75
CA LEU A 41 7.27 2.48 -4.71
C LEU A 41 7.36 1.88 -6.12
N ALA A 42 6.29 1.97 -6.90
CA ALA A 42 6.28 1.48 -8.28
C ALA A 42 7.31 2.22 -9.14
N GLN A 43 7.35 3.56 -9.05
CA GLN A 43 8.32 4.37 -9.77
C GLN A 43 9.77 4.02 -9.42
N ALA A 44 10.06 3.73 -8.15
CA ALA A 44 11.41 3.42 -7.69
C ALA A 44 11.86 1.99 -8.05
N CYS A 45 10.93 1.02 -8.10
CA CYS A 45 11.28 -0.38 -8.21
C CYS A 45 10.98 -1.01 -9.58
N TYR A 46 9.87 -0.68 -10.24
CA TYR A 46 9.36 -1.50 -11.36
C TYR A 46 10.26 -1.48 -12.60
N THR A 47 11.03 -0.40 -12.79
CA THR A 47 11.93 -0.24 -13.94
C THR A 47 13.35 -0.78 -13.69
N GLN A 48 13.61 -1.36 -12.52
CA GLN A 48 14.95 -1.79 -12.15
C GLN A 48 15.20 -3.24 -12.58
N ASP A 49 16.36 -3.53 -13.17
CA ASP A 49 16.71 -4.89 -13.65
C ASP A 49 16.69 -5.96 -12.56
N TRP A 50 16.97 -5.56 -11.32
CA TRP A 50 16.94 -6.46 -10.17
C TRP A 50 15.52 -6.74 -9.67
N TYR A 51 14.49 -6.04 -10.12
CA TYR A 51 13.15 -6.16 -9.58
C TYR A 51 12.43 -7.41 -10.09
N GLY A 52 12.06 -8.29 -9.17
CA GLY A 52 11.37 -9.56 -9.46
C GLY A 52 9.93 -9.63 -8.95
N GLY A 53 9.41 -8.55 -8.34
CA GLY A 53 8.03 -8.50 -7.83
C GLY A 53 7.91 -8.21 -6.33
N ILE A 54 6.66 -8.08 -5.89
CA ILE A 54 6.27 -7.75 -4.51
C ILE A 54 5.09 -8.64 -4.08
N PHE A 55 5.17 -9.18 -2.87
CA PHE A 55 4.00 -9.71 -2.17
C PHE A 55 3.38 -8.61 -1.30
N TRP A 56 2.13 -8.27 -1.57
CA TRP A 56 1.47 -7.11 -0.95
C TRP A 56 0.96 -7.41 0.45
N TRP A 57 1.21 -6.46 1.37
CA TRP A 57 0.59 -6.36 2.68
C TRP A 57 -0.53 -5.29 2.68
N LYS A 58 -1.80 -5.64 2.62
CA LYS A 58 -2.32 -6.97 2.32
C LYS A 58 -3.59 -6.86 1.51
N MET A 59 -3.91 -7.92 0.79
CA MET A 59 -5.13 -8.05 0.02
C MET A 59 -6.00 -9.13 0.63
N PHE A 60 -7.28 -8.85 0.83
CA PHE A 60 -8.26 -9.82 1.26
C PHE A 60 -8.86 -10.54 0.05
N THR A 61 -9.01 -11.86 0.17
CA THR A 61 -9.64 -12.71 -0.85
C THR A 61 -11.15 -12.48 -0.95
N ASP A 62 -11.80 -12.11 0.16
CA ASP A 62 -13.19 -11.66 0.16
C ASP A 62 -13.23 -10.12 0.08
N PRO A 63 -13.60 -9.53 -1.07
CA PRO A 63 -13.61 -8.09 -1.26
C PRO A 63 -14.68 -7.39 -0.40
N ARG A 64 -15.61 -8.14 0.21
CA ARG A 64 -16.64 -7.59 1.11
C ARG A 64 -16.17 -7.46 2.54
N LYS A 65 -15.03 -8.06 2.89
CA LYS A 65 -14.46 -7.98 4.24
C LYS A 65 -13.50 -6.79 4.35
N ASN A 66 -13.99 -5.68 4.90
CA ASN A 66 -13.14 -4.57 5.31
C ASN A 66 -12.72 -4.72 6.78
N ASN A 67 -11.85 -5.70 7.06
CA ASN A 67 -11.48 -6.08 8.42
C ASN A 67 -10.53 -5.09 9.12
N GLU A 68 -10.05 -4.04 8.45
CA GLU A 68 -9.03 -3.11 8.99
C GLU A 68 -9.49 -1.66 9.12
N GLY A 69 -10.76 -1.37 8.83
CA GLY A 69 -11.28 0.00 8.90
C GLY A 69 -10.65 0.97 7.89
N LYS A 70 -10.85 2.27 8.15
CA LYS A 70 -10.48 3.35 7.20
C LYS A 70 -8.99 3.66 7.18
N ASP A 71 -8.24 3.32 8.23
CA ASP A 71 -6.81 3.60 8.37
C ASP A 71 -5.92 2.36 8.18
N GLY A 72 -6.53 1.23 7.85
CA GLY A 72 -5.88 -0.06 7.60
C GLY A 72 -4.94 -0.09 6.38
N PHE A 73 -4.23 -1.20 6.25
CA PHE A 73 -3.21 -1.42 5.22
C PHE A 73 -3.80 -1.74 3.85
N SER A 74 -4.90 -2.49 3.80
CA SER A 74 -5.46 -2.93 2.53
C SER A 74 -5.81 -1.71 1.66
N PRO A 75 -5.33 -1.68 0.41
CA PRO A 75 -5.67 -0.64 -0.54
C PRO A 75 -7.05 -0.89 -1.19
N GLN A 76 -7.63 -2.08 -1.06
CA GLN A 76 -8.91 -2.45 -1.69
C GLN A 76 -10.03 -1.47 -1.30
N GLY A 77 -10.80 -1.02 -2.29
CA GLY A 77 -11.86 -0.03 -2.08
C GLY A 77 -11.37 1.39 -1.80
N LYS A 78 -10.05 1.65 -1.88
CA LYS A 78 -9.43 2.96 -1.70
C LYS A 78 -8.74 3.40 -3.01
N PRO A 79 -8.47 4.71 -3.20
CA PRO A 79 -7.75 5.23 -4.36
C PRO A 79 -6.41 4.54 -4.66
N ALA A 80 -5.73 4.03 -3.63
CA ALA A 80 -4.49 3.28 -3.77
C ALA A 80 -4.65 2.01 -4.64
N TRP A 81 -5.80 1.35 -4.63
CA TRP A 81 -6.03 0.15 -5.43
C TRP A 81 -6.03 0.44 -6.94
N GLU A 82 -6.70 1.52 -7.35
CA GLU A 82 -6.70 1.94 -8.75
C GLU A 82 -5.30 2.37 -9.21
N GLN A 83 -4.57 3.07 -8.33
CA GLN A 83 -3.18 3.44 -8.60
C GLN A 83 -2.28 2.22 -8.82
N MET A 84 -2.35 1.21 -7.93
CA MET A 84 -1.58 -0.03 -8.09
C MET A 84 -1.87 -0.73 -9.41
N LYS A 85 -3.15 -0.80 -9.82
CA LYS A 85 -3.54 -1.39 -11.12
C LYS A 85 -3.03 -0.58 -12.31
N ALA A 86 -2.98 0.75 -12.20
CA ALA A 86 -2.46 1.62 -13.25
C ALA A 86 -0.94 1.46 -13.42
N ASP A 87 -0.21 1.29 -12.32
CA ASP A 87 1.25 1.13 -12.35
C ASP A 87 1.70 -0.26 -12.82
N LEU A 88 0.88 -1.30 -12.67
CA LEU A 88 1.14 -2.64 -13.25
C LEU A 88 1.08 -2.68 -14.78
N LYS A 89 0.52 -1.65 -15.43
CA LYS A 89 0.42 -1.56 -16.89
C LYS A 89 1.64 -0.87 -17.54
N LYS A 90 2.68 -0.59 -16.76
CA LYS A 90 3.94 0.01 -17.18
C LYS A 90 5.05 -1.02 -17.02
#